data_AF-A0A7U9SKM8-F1
#
_entry.id   AF-A0A7U9SKM8-F1
#
_cell.length_a   1.000
_cell.length_b   1.000
_cell.length_c   1.000
_cell.angle_alpha   90.00
_cell.angle_beta   90.00
_cell.angle_gamma   90.00
#
_symmetry.space_group_name_H-M   'P 1'
#
loop_
_entity.id
_entity.type
_entity.pdbx_description
1 polymer ?
#
loop_
_entity_poly.entity_id
_entity_poly.type
_entity_poly.pdbx_seq_one_letter_code
_entity_poly.pdbx_strand_id
1 'polypeptide(L)' 'MIQESCFVYENVKSLNTMSVLSLCIVVMFFIKICVLPTPATGVIVLVFFIASLFCEVLAYVFDKAVNYKEENDLTI' A
#
# COMPACT_ATOMS: atom_id res chain seq x y z
N MET A 1 1.39 26.80 -0.41
CA MET A 1 1.81 26.13 0.83
C MET A 1 1.55 24.65 0.64
N ILE A 2 2.55 23.79 0.85
CA ILE A 2 2.33 22.34 0.90
C ILE A 2 1.60 22.08 2.22
N GLN A 3 0.37 21.56 2.19
CA GLN A 3 -0.29 21.14 3.43
C GLN A 3 0.46 19.92 3.97
N GLU A 4 1.17 20.07 5.08
CA GLU A 4 1.88 18.98 5.79
C GLU A 4 0.92 18.07 6.57
N SER A 5 -0.20 17.71 5.95
CA SER A 5 -1.18 16.79 6.54
C SER A 5 -0.86 15.38 6.09
N CYS A 6 0.15 14.76 6.71
CA CYS A 6 0.54 13.36 6.40
C CYS A 6 -0.60 12.37 6.70
N PHE A 7 -1.36 12.64 7.75
CA PHE A 7 -2.52 11.87 8.19
C PHE A 7 -3.79 12.49 7.61
N VAL A 8 -4.09 12.14 6.36
CA VAL A 8 -5.36 12.45 5.69
C VAL A 8 -5.94 11.18 5.06
N TYR A 9 -7.26 11.08 5.00
CA TYR A 9 -7.95 9.95 4.36
C TYR A 9 -7.54 9.75 2.90
N GLU A 10 -7.14 10.81 2.19
CA GLU A 10 -6.62 10.71 0.81
C GLU A 10 -5.33 9.88 0.73
N ASN A 11 -4.45 9.98 1.73
CA ASN A 11 -3.21 9.21 1.78
C ASN A 11 -3.50 7.74 2.12
N VAL A 12 -4.45 7.48 3.03
CA VAL A 12 -4.96 6.12 3.31
C VAL A 12 -5.50 5.47 2.03
N LYS A 13 -6.32 6.20 1.26
CA LYS A 13 -6.88 5.72 -0.01
C LYS A 13 -5.78 5.46 -1.05
N SER A 14 -4.78 6.33 -1.12
CA SER A 14 -3.63 6.17 -2.02
C SER A 14 -2.81 4.93 -1.66
N LEU A 15 -2.51 4.72 -0.37
CA LEU A 15 -1.82 3.53 0.14
C LEU A 15 -2.61 2.25 -0.15
N ASN A 16 -3.92 2.25 0.05
CA ASN A 16 -4.76 1.10 -0.29
C ASN A 16 -4.75 0.80 -1.80
N THR A 17 -4.84 1.83 -2.63
CA THR A 17 -4.75 1.69 -4.10
C THR A 17 -3.39 1.15 -4.52
N MET A 18 -2.31 1.64 -3.92
CA MET A 18 -0.94 1.15 -4.16
C MET A 18 -0.77 -0.31 -3.75
N SER A 19 -1.37 -0.73 -2.63
CA SER A 19 -1.37 -2.14 -2.21
C SER A 19 -2.05 -3.02 -3.26
N VAL A 20 -3.27 -2.68 -3.67
CA VAL A 20 -4.03 -3.45 -4.66
C VAL A 20 -3.29 -3.52 -6.00
N LEU A 21 -2.77 -2.40 -6.50
CA LEU A 21 -2.01 -2.38 -7.76
C LEU A 21 -0.73 -3.22 -7.68
N SER A 22 -0.02 -3.15 -6.56
CA SER A 22 1.19 -3.96 -6.32
C SER A 22 0.85 -5.46 -6.29
N LEU A 23 -0.26 -5.83 -5.65
CA LEU A 23 -0.76 -7.20 -5.64
C LEU A 23 -1.16 -7.68 -7.04
N CYS A 24 -1.77 -6.83 -7.86
CA CYS A 24 -2.05 -7.15 -9.26
C CYS A 24 -0.77 -7.45 -10.05
N ILE A 25 0.31 -6.70 -9.82
CA ILE A 25 1.62 -6.95 -10.43
C ILE A 25 2.17 -8.31 -9.99
N VAL A 26 2.07 -8.65 -8.69
CA VAL A 26 2.45 -9.97 -8.17
C VAL A 26 1.72 -11.08 -8.92
N VAL A 27 0.39 -11.00 -9.06
CA VAL A 27 -0.42 -12.01 -9.76
C VAL A 27 -0.02 -12.13 -11.23
N MET A 28 0.17 -11.00 -11.93
CA MET A 28 0.59 -10.99 -13.34
C MET A 28 1.96 -11.65 -13.54
N PHE A 29 2.94 -11.32 -12.68
CA PHE A 29 4.28 -11.90 -12.78
C PHE A 29 4.34 -13.35 -12.27
N PHE A 30 3.44 -13.75 -11.38
CA PHE A 30 3.27 -15.14 -10.99
C PHE A 30 2.74 -16.00 -12.16
N ILE A 31 1.79 -15.48 -12.94
CA ILE A 31 1.38 -16.17 -14.18
C ILE A 31 2.56 -16.23 -15.17
N LYS A 32 3.32 -15.14 -15.30
CA LYS A 32 4.52 -15.08 -16.16
C LYS A 32 5.57 -16.13 -15.77
N ILE A 33 5.83 -16.35 -14.47
CA ILE A 33 6.86 -17.30 -14.02
C ILE A 33 6.53 -18.74 -14.42
N CYS A 34 5.24 -19.10 -14.48
CA CYS A 34 4.78 -20.42 -14.94
C CYS A 34 5.05 -20.64 -16.43
N VAL A 35 5.10 -19.58 -17.25
CA VAL A 35 5.33 -19.66 -18.70
C VAL A 35 6.82 -19.53 -19.03
N LEU A 36 7.50 -18.51 -18.49
CA LEU A 36 8.93 -18.26 -18.66
C LEU A 36 9.60 -18.03 -17.30
N PRO A 37 10.13 -19.08 -16.65
CA PRO A 37 10.81 -18.94 -15.37
C PRO A 37 12.15 -18.24 -15.58
N THR A 38 12.25 -17.01 -15.09
CA THR A 38 13.51 -16.25 -15.02
C THR A 38 13.78 -15.86 -13.58
N PRO A 39 15.03 -15.93 -13.09
CA PRO A 39 15.37 -15.52 -11.73
C PRO A 39 14.93 -14.08 -11.41
N ALA A 40 15.05 -13.18 -12.39
CA ALA A 40 14.61 -11.79 -12.26
C ALA A 40 13.10 -11.67 -11.98
N THR A 41 12.26 -12.51 -12.59
CA THR A 41 10.81 -12.51 -12.34
C THR A 41 10.48 -12.90 -10.90
N GLY A 42 11.23 -13.84 -10.30
CA GLY A 42 11.09 -14.18 -8.89
C GLY A 42 11.40 -13.01 -7.96
N VAL A 43 12.45 -12.25 -8.25
CA VAL A 43 12.80 -11.03 -7.49
C VAL A 43 11.70 -9.98 -7.58
N ILE A 44 11.15 -9.73 -8.77
CA ILE A 44 10.04 -8.79 -8.98
C ILE A 44 8.83 -9.19 -8.14
N VAL A 45 8.41 -10.45 -8.21
CA VAL A 45 7.29 -10.99 -7.42
C VAL A 45 7.51 -10.76 -5.93
N LEU A 46 8.70 -11.07 -5.41
CA LEU A 46 9.01 -10.92 -4.00
C LEU A 46 8.99 -9.45 -3.55
N VAL A 47 9.59 -8.55 -4.32
CA VAL A 47 9.64 -7.12 -4.01
C VAL A 47 8.24 -6.50 -4.01
N PHE A 48 7.44 -6.76 -5.05
CA PHE A 48 6.07 -6.22 -5.12
C PHE A 48 5.14 -6.84 -4.07
N PHE A 49 5.37 -8.10 -3.69
CA PHE A 49 4.62 -8.74 -2.61
C PHE A 49 4.88 -8.05 -1.27
N ILE A 50 6.16 -7.81 -0.93
CA ILE A 50 6.53 -7.08 0.28
C ILE A 50 5.98 -5.64 0.23
N ALA A 51 6.07 -4.96 -0.92
CA ALA A 51 5.53 -3.62 -1.09
C ALA A 51 4.00 -3.58 -0.88
N SER A 52 3.27 -4.57 -1.41
CA SER A 52 1.82 -4.69 -1.22
C SER A 52 1.44 -4.80 0.26
N LEU A 53 2.10 -5.70 0.98
CA LEU A 53 1.89 -5.89 2.42
C LEU A 53 2.25 -4.63 3.21
N PHE A 54 3.35 -3.98 2.85
CA PHE A 54 3.79 -2.76 3.51
C PHE A 54 2.80 -1.61 3.30
N CYS A 55 2.30 -1.41 2.08
CA CYS A 55 1.27 -0.42 1.77
C CYS A 55 -0.05 -0.72 2.50
N GLU A 56 -0.42 -1.98 2.65
CA GLU A 56 -1.62 -2.39 3.39
C GLU A 56 -1.50 -2.06 4.89
N VAL A 57 -0.38 -2.43 5.51
CA VAL A 57 -0.09 -2.11 6.91
C VAL A 57 -0.06 -0.60 7.12
N LEU A 58 0.57 0.15 6.22
CA LEU A 58 0.60 1.61 6.27
C LEU A 58 -0.81 2.22 6.13
N ALA A 59 -1.63 1.72 5.20
CA ALA A 59 -3.01 2.17 5.06
C ALA A 59 -3.78 1.97 6.37
N TYR A 60 -3.63 0.81 7.01
CA TYR A 60 -4.29 0.50 8.28
C TYR A 60 -3.84 1.42 9.43
N VAL A 61 -2.53 1.61 9.62
CA VAL A 61 -2.05 2.47 10.72
C VAL A 61 -2.35 3.95 10.48
N PHE A 62 -2.36 4.40 9.21
CA PHE A 62 -2.75 5.76 8.86
C PHE A 62 -4.25 5.99 9.09
N ASP A 63 -5.11 5.02 8.75
CA ASP A 63 -6.55 5.10 9.02
C ASP A 63 -6.83 5.29 10.52
N LYS A 64 -6.15 4.51 11.37
CA LYS A 64 -6.25 4.68 12.83
C LYS A 64 -5.72 6.02 13.32
N ALA A 65 -4.61 6.51 12.76
CA ALA A 65 -4.03 7.80 13.13
C ALA A 65 -4.93 8.97 12.71
N VAL A 66 -5.55 8.91 11.53
CA VAL A 66 -6.51 9.92 11.06
C VAL A 66 -7.75 9.94 11.96
N ASN A 67 -8.33 8.78 12.25
CA ASN A 67 -9.51 8.69 13.10
C ASN A 67 -9.24 9.22 14.52
N TYR A 68 -8.10 8.86 15.12
CA TYR A 68 -7.70 9.40 16.43
C TYR A 68 -7.53 10.92 16.42
N LYS A 69 -7.03 11.49 15.32
CA LYS A 69 -6.93 12.94 15.15
C LYS A 69 -8.30 13.60 15.05
N GLU A 70 -9.22 13.05 14.25
CA GLU A 70 -10.58 13.58 14.11
C GLU A 70 -11.37 13.52 15.42
N GLU A 71 -11.28 12.43 16.19
CA GLU A 71 -11.93 12.33 17.50
C GLU A 71 -11.41 13.40 18.49
N ASN A 72 -10.11 13.68 18.48
CA ASN A 72 -9.50 14.67 19.35
C ASN A 72 -9.86 16.11 18.93
N ASP A 73 -9.93 16.39 17.62
CA ASP A 73 -10.38 17.68 17.08
C ASP A 73 -11.88 17.96 17.39
N LEU A 74 -12.72 16.91 17.55
CA LEU A 74 -14.14 17.03 17.89
C LEU A 74 -14.42 17.23 19.39
N THR A 75 -13.46 16.93 20.26
CA THR A 75 -13.64 16.97 21.73
C THR A 75 -13.17 18.29 22.34
N ILE A 76 -12.37 19.08 21.62
CA ILE A 76 -11.85 20.39 22.06
C ILE A 76 -12.81 21.53 21.68
#